data_AF-A0A242N4Q6-F1
#
_entry.id   AF-A0A242N4Q6-F1
#
_cell.length_a   1.000
_cell.length_b   1.000
_cell.length_c   1.000
_cell.angle_alpha   90.00
_cell.angle_beta   90.00
_cell.angle_gamma   90.00
#
_symmetry.space_group_name_H-M   'P 1'
#
loop_
_entity.id
_entity.type
_entity.pdbx_description
1 polymer ?
#
loop_
_entity_poly.entity_id
_entity_poly.type
_entity_poly.pdbx_seq_one_letter_code
_entity_poly.pdbx_strand_id
1 'polypeptide(L)'
;MTDLVIRGNTVASNSASANGTLHVEDASGAITITGNVVTALGANNGIQFGVDPSVSHDARAVTRAVIADNHVQGSTTRGGNTGILLPDPGTSDTIITGNYVSGFAQGINAVAESSVSGNTIIDCPTPLRLSKRSAVGQNVVK
;
A
#
# COMPACT_ATOMS: atom_id res chain seq x y z
N MET A 1 -1.00 1.51 -21.07
CA MET A 1 -2.03 2.54 -20.88
C MET A 1 -2.47 2.39 -19.43
N THR A 2 -2.56 3.47 -18.65
CA THR A 2 -3.01 3.42 -17.25
C THR A 2 -4.49 3.76 -17.23
N ASP A 3 -5.29 2.93 -16.57
CA ASP A 3 -6.75 2.99 -16.59
C ASP A 3 -7.29 3.79 -15.40
N LEU A 4 -6.56 3.82 -14.28
CA LEU A 4 -6.85 4.66 -13.11
C LEU A 4 -5.58 5.31 -12.55
N VAL A 5 -5.63 6.62 -12.37
CA VAL A 5 -4.56 7.40 -11.72
C VAL A 5 -5.12 8.15 -10.53
N ILE A 6 -4.59 7.88 -9.34
CA ILE A 6 -4.87 8.61 -8.10
C ILE A 6 -3.62 9.41 -7.76
N ARG A 7 -3.65 10.72 -8.02
CA ARG A 7 -2.46 11.57 -7.92
C ARG A 7 -2.68 12.88 -7.19
N GLY A 8 -1.73 13.24 -6.33
CA GLY A 8 -1.64 14.59 -5.76
C GLY A 8 -2.72 14.91 -4.73
N ASN A 9 -3.32 13.91 -4.10
CA ASN A 9 -4.40 14.09 -3.12
C ASN A 9 -3.87 14.10 -1.69
N THR A 10 -4.62 14.75 -0.80
CA THR A 10 -4.46 14.60 0.65
C THR A 10 -5.68 13.84 1.19
N VAL A 11 -5.44 12.67 1.78
CA VAL A 11 -6.49 11.79 2.31
C VAL A 11 -6.19 11.49 3.77
N ALA A 12 -7.18 11.67 4.64
CA ALA A 12 -7.02 11.41 6.06
C ALA A 12 -8.22 10.63 6.63
N SER A 13 -7.94 9.72 7.55
CA SER A 13 -8.95 8.98 8.31
C SER A 13 -8.76 9.22 9.80
N ASN A 14 -9.84 9.43 10.55
CA ASN A 14 -9.82 9.71 12.00
C ASN A 14 -10.63 8.72 12.84
N SER A 15 -11.45 7.89 12.21
CA SER A 15 -12.14 6.76 12.84
C SER A 15 -11.47 5.45 12.45
N ALA A 16 -11.46 4.47 13.37
CA ALA A 16 -10.98 3.13 13.07
C ALA A 16 -11.96 2.39 12.15
N SER A 17 -11.41 1.63 11.20
CA SER A 17 -12.11 0.75 10.27
C SER A 17 -11.21 -0.43 9.93
N ALA A 18 -11.74 -1.43 9.22
CA ALA A 18 -10.93 -2.55 8.72
C ALA A 18 -10.18 -2.23 7.40
N ASN A 19 -10.32 -1.01 6.87
CA ASN A 19 -9.89 -0.65 5.52
C ASN A 19 -8.64 0.25 5.50
N GLY A 20 -8.12 0.50 4.30
CA GLY A 20 -7.16 1.58 4.04
C GLY A 20 -7.78 2.97 4.15
N THR A 21 -6.98 3.94 4.59
CA THR A 21 -7.32 5.36 4.52
C THR A 21 -7.50 5.80 3.07
N LEU A 22 -6.62 5.30 2.19
CA LEU A 22 -6.86 5.23 0.76
C LEU A 22 -7.03 3.75 0.41
N HIS A 23 -8.28 3.32 0.16
CA HIS A 23 -8.60 1.96 -0.24
C HIS A 23 -9.01 1.93 -1.72
N VAL A 24 -8.35 1.11 -2.51
CA VAL A 24 -8.72 0.81 -3.90
C VAL A 24 -8.92 -0.70 -4.01
N GLU A 25 -10.13 -1.09 -4.38
CA GLU A 25 -10.59 -2.47 -4.51
C GLU A 25 -11.36 -2.62 -5.83
N ASP A 26 -11.42 -3.83 -6.38
CA ASP A 26 -12.13 -4.19 -7.62
C ASP A 26 -11.81 -3.33 -8.86
N ALA A 27 -10.67 -2.66 -8.83
CA ALA A 27 -10.19 -1.91 -9.97
C ALA A 27 -9.58 -2.88 -11.00
N SER A 28 -9.80 -2.61 -12.29
CA SER A 28 -9.26 -3.43 -13.39
C SER A 28 -8.29 -2.62 -14.23
N GLY A 29 -7.40 -3.31 -14.93
CA GLY A 29 -6.40 -2.68 -15.79
C GLY A 29 -5.15 -2.21 -15.02
N ALA A 30 -4.45 -1.21 -15.55
CA ALA A 30 -3.24 -0.67 -14.93
C ALA A 30 -3.55 0.51 -14.02
N ILE A 31 -3.04 0.48 -12.78
CA ILE A 31 -3.38 1.45 -11.73
C ILE A 31 -2.12 2.16 -11.24
N THR A 32 -2.21 3.46 -11.02
CA THR A 32 -1.13 4.26 -10.44
C THR A 32 -1.62 5.12 -9.28
N ILE A 33 -1.02 4.93 -8.10
CA ILE A 33 -1.24 5.73 -6.90
C ILE A 33 0.04 6.50 -6.63
N THR A 34 0.05 7.82 -6.87
CA THR A 34 1.31 8.58 -6.81
C THR A 34 1.23 10.00 -6.27
N GLY A 35 2.23 10.43 -5.52
CA GLY A 35 2.31 11.81 -5.03
C GLY A 35 1.19 12.18 -4.06
N ASN A 36 0.57 11.20 -3.39
CA ASN A 36 -0.49 11.46 -2.42
C ASN A 36 0.10 11.59 -1.01
N VAL A 37 -0.57 12.37 -0.16
CA VAL A 37 -0.33 12.44 1.28
C VAL A 37 -1.48 11.70 1.98
N VAL A 38 -1.17 10.60 2.65
CA VAL A 38 -2.14 9.72 3.29
C VAL A 38 -1.86 9.66 4.79
N THR A 39 -2.82 10.11 5.61
CA THR A 39 -2.68 10.15 7.07
C THR A 39 -3.73 9.27 7.76
N ALA A 40 -3.28 8.18 8.37
CA ALA A 40 -4.12 7.29 9.17
C ALA A 40 -4.04 7.68 10.65
N LEU A 41 -5.00 8.49 11.12
CA LEU A 41 -5.08 8.89 12.54
C LEU A 41 -5.81 7.83 13.37
N GLY A 42 -6.81 7.17 12.78
CA GLY A 42 -7.49 6.00 13.34
C GLY A 42 -6.73 4.69 13.06
N ALA A 43 -7.21 3.58 13.61
CA ALA A 43 -6.63 2.26 13.37
C ALA A 43 -6.99 1.72 11.98
N ASN A 44 -6.42 2.32 10.93
CA ASN A 44 -6.58 1.94 9.52
C ASN A 44 -5.23 1.59 8.89
N ASN A 45 -5.24 0.90 7.75
CA ASN A 45 -4.08 0.87 6.86
C ASN A 45 -3.87 2.26 6.22
N GLY A 46 -2.67 2.54 5.74
CA GLY A 46 -2.42 3.76 4.97
C GLY A 46 -3.05 3.67 3.59
N ILE A 47 -2.33 3.03 2.67
CA ILE A 47 -2.82 2.66 1.34
C ILE A 47 -3.13 1.15 1.37
N GLN A 48 -4.36 0.77 1.04
CA GLN A 48 -4.74 -0.61 0.81
C GLN A 48 -5.15 -0.76 -0.65
N PHE A 49 -4.53 -1.70 -1.33
CA PHE A 49 -4.81 -1.96 -2.74
C PHE A 49 -4.88 -3.46 -3.01
N GLY A 50 -6.00 -3.90 -3.58
CA GLY A 50 -6.24 -5.30 -3.86
C GLY A 50 -7.66 -5.71 -3.55
N VAL A 51 -7.96 -6.99 -3.77
CA VAL A 51 -9.27 -7.58 -3.47
C VAL A 51 -9.17 -8.36 -2.17
N ASP A 52 -9.92 -7.98 -1.14
CA ASP A 52 -10.04 -8.86 0.03
C ASP A 52 -10.80 -10.13 -0.39
N PRO A 53 -10.44 -11.33 0.12
CA PRO A 53 -11.09 -12.60 -0.27
C PRO A 53 -12.62 -12.66 -0.11
N SER A 54 -13.21 -11.67 0.57
CA SER A 54 -14.64 -11.51 0.84
C SER A 54 -15.42 -10.65 -0.15
N VAL A 55 -14.80 -10.07 -1.18
CA VAL A 55 -15.44 -9.13 -2.13
C VAL A 55 -15.70 -9.79 -3.50
N SER A 56 -16.63 -9.24 -4.31
CA SER A 56 -17.14 -9.92 -5.50
C SER A 56 -16.05 -10.11 -6.54
N HIS A 57 -15.90 -11.34 -7.03
CA HIS A 57 -14.84 -11.72 -7.98
C HIS A 57 -15.19 -11.32 -9.43
N ASP A 58 -15.97 -10.25 -9.59
CA ASP A 58 -16.57 -9.85 -10.87
C ASP A 58 -15.61 -8.97 -11.69
N ALA A 59 -14.62 -8.34 -11.04
CA ALA A 59 -13.57 -7.59 -11.69
C ALA A 59 -12.44 -8.53 -12.19
N ARG A 60 -11.97 -8.32 -13.42
CA ARG A 60 -10.76 -8.98 -13.92
C ARG A 60 -9.57 -8.52 -13.09
N ALA A 61 -8.72 -9.46 -12.68
CA ALA A 61 -7.54 -9.19 -11.84
C ALA A 61 -6.68 -8.04 -12.38
N VAL A 62 -6.20 -7.19 -11.47
CA VAL A 62 -5.28 -6.10 -11.76
C VAL A 62 -3.98 -6.71 -12.31
N THR A 63 -3.59 -6.25 -13.49
CA THR A 63 -2.40 -6.78 -14.18
C THR A 63 -1.17 -5.90 -14.05
N ARG A 64 -1.28 -4.70 -13.45
CA ARG A 64 -0.14 -3.85 -13.10
C ARG A 64 -0.50 -2.76 -12.09
N ALA A 65 0.28 -2.65 -11.01
CA ALA A 65 0.06 -1.66 -9.96
C ALA A 65 1.32 -0.86 -9.66
N VAL A 66 1.23 0.47 -9.69
CA VAL A 66 2.35 1.35 -9.36
C VAL A 66 1.96 2.23 -8.17
N ILE A 67 2.65 2.03 -7.04
CA ILE A 67 2.48 2.85 -5.83
C ILE A 67 3.79 3.62 -5.64
N ALA A 68 3.80 4.89 -6.03
CA ALA A 68 5.03 5.66 -6.14
C ALA A 68 4.99 7.05 -5.50
N ASP A 69 6.05 7.45 -4.82
CA ASP A 69 6.23 8.84 -4.34
C ASP A 69 5.11 9.33 -3.40
N ASN A 70 4.49 8.44 -2.62
CA ASN A 70 3.47 8.83 -1.64
C ASN A 70 4.10 9.09 -0.26
N HIS A 71 3.49 10.00 0.51
CA HIS A 71 3.78 10.21 1.92
C HIS A 71 2.69 9.56 2.77
N VAL A 72 3.00 8.46 3.45
CA VAL A 72 2.04 7.65 4.20
C VAL A 72 2.41 7.67 5.68
N GLN A 73 1.57 8.27 6.50
CA GLN A 73 1.82 8.52 7.93
C GLN A 73 0.72 7.86 8.78
N GLY A 74 1.12 7.04 9.75
CA GLY A 74 0.26 6.46 10.78
C GLY A 74 0.48 7.14 12.14
N SER A 75 -0.47 6.96 13.05
CA SER A 75 -0.45 7.58 14.38
C SER A 75 0.36 6.83 15.44
N THR A 76 1.24 5.88 15.09
CA THR A 76 2.11 5.07 16.00
C THR A 76 1.37 4.23 17.06
N THR A 77 0.04 4.33 17.15
CA THR A 77 -0.75 3.66 18.19
C THR A 77 -0.98 2.20 17.83
N ARG A 78 -0.12 1.31 18.34
CA ARG A 78 -0.33 -0.12 18.69
C ARG A 78 -1.52 -0.84 18.02
N GLY A 79 -1.61 -0.78 16.70
CA GLY A 79 -2.59 -1.50 15.89
C GLY A 79 -1.84 -2.29 14.83
N GLY A 80 -2.28 -3.50 14.52
CA GLY A 80 -1.66 -4.41 13.53
C GLY A 80 -1.75 -3.93 12.07
N ASN A 81 -1.77 -2.62 11.85
CA ASN A 81 -2.03 -1.98 10.58
C ASN A 81 -0.75 -1.81 9.78
N THR A 82 -0.93 -1.68 8.48
CA THR A 82 0.12 -1.60 7.50
C THR A 82 0.09 -0.25 6.79
N GLY A 83 1.26 0.35 6.55
CA GLY A 83 1.38 1.57 5.76
C GLY A 83 0.91 1.37 4.33
N ILE A 84 1.49 0.40 3.61
CA ILE A 84 1.05 0.00 2.26
C ILE A 84 0.75 -1.50 2.28
N LEU A 85 -0.52 -1.87 2.06
CA LEU A 85 -1.00 -3.25 2.07
C LEU A 85 -1.50 -3.67 0.69
N LEU A 86 -0.94 -4.78 0.18
CA LEU A 86 -1.48 -5.55 -0.94
C LEU A 86 -1.82 -6.96 -0.43
N PRO A 87 -3.09 -7.19 -0.05
CA PRO A 87 -3.48 -8.41 0.66
C PRO A 87 -3.66 -9.61 -0.27
N ASP A 88 -3.83 -9.38 -1.57
CA ASP A 88 -4.24 -10.41 -2.52
C ASP A 88 -3.10 -10.89 -3.43
N PRO A 89 -3.14 -12.16 -3.88
CA PRO A 89 -2.16 -12.72 -4.81
C PRO A 89 -2.48 -12.42 -6.30
N GLY A 90 -3.66 -11.89 -6.62
CA GLY A 90 -4.11 -11.61 -7.98
C GLY A 90 -3.51 -10.32 -8.55
N THR A 91 -3.15 -9.37 -7.68
CA THR A 91 -2.41 -8.16 -8.00
C THR A 91 -0.97 -8.51 -8.38
N SER A 92 -0.69 -8.51 -9.68
CA SER A 92 0.62 -8.88 -10.25
C SER A 92 1.31 -7.69 -10.93
N ASP A 93 2.61 -7.83 -11.23
CA ASP A 93 3.47 -6.76 -11.78
C ASP A 93 3.40 -5.46 -10.95
N THR A 94 3.59 -5.60 -9.65
CA THR A 94 3.52 -4.47 -8.70
C THR A 94 4.87 -3.80 -8.54
N ILE A 95 4.89 -2.47 -8.63
CA ILE A 95 6.04 -1.61 -8.33
C ILE A 95 5.68 -0.69 -7.16
N ILE A 96 6.45 -0.78 -6.07
CA ILE A 96 6.32 0.09 -4.89
C ILE A 96 7.64 0.84 -4.71
N THR A 97 7.66 2.13 -5.02
CA THR A 97 8.92 2.89 -5.07
C THR A 97 8.82 4.35 -4.61
N GLY A 98 9.90 4.89 -4.05
CA GLY A 98 9.97 6.31 -3.68
C GLY A 98 9.00 6.73 -2.57
N ASN A 99 8.30 5.80 -1.91
CA ASN A 99 7.33 6.15 -0.88
C ASN A 99 8.03 6.45 0.45
N TYR A 100 7.48 7.41 1.19
CA TYR A 100 7.75 7.58 2.62
C TYR A 100 6.63 6.89 3.40
N VAL A 101 6.97 5.98 4.30
CA VAL A 101 6.03 5.24 5.14
C VAL A 101 6.48 5.31 6.59
N SER A 102 5.63 5.79 7.49
CA SER A 102 6.00 5.89 8.90
C SER A 102 4.85 5.68 9.88
N GLY A 103 5.16 5.13 11.05
CA GLY A 103 4.23 5.08 12.19
C GLY A 103 3.17 3.98 12.11
N PHE A 104 3.51 2.84 11.50
CA PHE A 104 2.66 1.64 11.36
C PHE A 104 3.31 0.41 11.98
N ALA A 105 2.53 -0.62 12.35
CA ALA A 105 3.11 -1.88 12.83
C ALA A 105 3.87 -2.62 11.71
N GLN A 106 3.36 -2.52 10.48
CA GLN A 106 4.03 -2.98 9.27
C GLN A 106 4.22 -1.82 8.29
N GLY A 107 5.40 -1.69 7.68
CA GLY A 107 5.64 -0.65 6.67
C GLY A 107 4.95 -0.99 5.36
N ILE A 108 5.47 -1.99 4.65
CA ILE A 108 4.92 -2.49 3.38
C ILE A 108 4.69 -4.00 3.50
N ASN A 109 3.48 -4.45 3.19
CA ASN A 109 3.10 -5.86 3.15
C ASN A 109 2.48 -6.19 1.79
N ALA A 110 3.10 -7.11 1.05
CA ALA A 110 2.62 -7.55 -0.26
C ALA A 110 2.69 -9.07 -0.38
N VAL A 111 1.55 -9.69 -0.68
CA VAL A 111 1.41 -11.16 -0.79
C VAL A 111 1.94 -11.69 -2.11
N ALA A 112 1.72 -10.97 -3.21
CA ALA A 112 2.23 -11.34 -4.53
C ALA A 112 3.71 -10.94 -4.72
N GLU A 113 4.30 -11.36 -5.84
CA GLU A 113 5.63 -10.89 -6.26
C GLU A 113 5.57 -9.39 -6.61
N SER A 114 6.48 -8.61 -6.04
CA SER A 114 6.54 -7.15 -6.23
C SER A 114 7.97 -6.67 -6.36
N SER A 115 8.18 -5.56 -7.06
CA SER A 115 9.41 -4.77 -7.01
C SER A 115 9.27 -3.67 -5.96
N VAL A 116 10.04 -3.75 -4.87
CA VAL A 116 9.95 -2.81 -3.74
C VAL A 116 11.30 -2.12 -3.55
N SER A 117 11.43 -0.88 -4.03
CA SER A 117 12.72 -0.20 -4.03
C SER A 117 12.69 1.30 -3.80
N GLY A 118 13.73 1.86 -3.17
CA GLY A 118 13.85 3.31 -2.98
C GLY A 118 12.83 3.91 -2.00
N ASN A 119 12.19 3.10 -1.16
CA ASN A 119 11.25 3.59 -0.15
C ASN A 119 11.97 3.98 1.14
N THR A 120 11.45 4.96 1.86
CA THR A 120 11.86 5.32 3.22
C THR A 120 10.81 4.81 4.20
N ILE A 121 11.18 3.88 5.08
CA ILE A 121 10.28 3.22 6.03
C ILE A 121 10.81 3.45 7.43
N ILE A 122 10.07 4.20 8.25
CA ILE A 122 10.55 4.68 9.55
C ILE A 122 9.52 4.36 10.64
N ASP A 123 9.97 3.95 11.82
CA ASP A 123 9.08 3.67 12.96
C ASP A 123 8.08 2.55 12.63
N CYS A 124 8.54 1.54 11.87
CA CYS A 124 7.78 0.35 11.54
C CYS A 124 8.48 -0.90 12.09
N PRO A 125 7.97 -1.54 13.17
CA PRO A 125 8.57 -2.74 13.75
C PRO A 125 8.74 -3.89 12.75
N THR A 126 7.82 -4.03 11.78
CA THR A 126 7.98 -4.91 10.62
C THR A 126 8.06 -4.06 9.34
N PRO A 127 9.24 -3.61 8.92
CA PRO A 127 9.36 -2.66 7.81
C PRO A 127 8.84 -3.23 6.49
N LEU A 128 9.20 -4.48 6.19
CA LEU A 128 8.85 -5.17 4.95
C LEU A 128 8.36 -6.59 5.26
N ARG A 129 7.18 -6.93 4.75
CA ARG A 129 6.61 -8.28 4.77
C ARG A 129 6.23 -8.67 3.33
N LEU A 130 7.18 -9.25 2.61
CA LEU A 130 7.06 -9.47 1.17
C LEU A 130 7.13 -10.96 0.84
N SER A 131 6.56 -11.34 -0.30
CA SER A 131 6.75 -12.68 -0.86
C SER A 131 8.24 -12.93 -1.16
N LYS A 132 8.69 -14.20 -1.01
CA LYS A 132 10.10 -14.58 -1.20
C LYS A 132 10.66 -14.27 -2.60
N ARG A 133 9.79 -14.12 -3.60
CA ARG A 133 10.18 -13.81 -4.98
C ARG A 133 10.29 -12.32 -5.27
N SER A 134 9.88 -11.47 -4.33
CA SER A 134 9.92 -10.01 -4.52
C SER A 134 11.34 -9.51 -4.67
N ALA A 135 11.54 -8.60 -5.62
CA ALA A 135 12.79 -7.88 -5.78
C ALA A 135 12.83 -6.71 -4.80
N VAL A 136 13.85 -6.66 -3.95
CA VAL A 136 13.98 -5.63 -2.90
C VAL A 136 15.34 -4.95 -3.02
N GLY A 137 15.37 -3.62 -3.05
CA GLY A 137 16.62 -2.87 -3.13
C GLY A 137 16.51 -1.42 -2.70
N GLN A 138 17.59 -0.84 -2.19
CA GLN A 138 17.70 0.61 -1.94
C GLN A 138 16.62 1.22 -1.00
N ASN A 139 15.94 0.41 -0.19
CA ASN A 139 15.02 0.94 0.83
C ASN A 139 15.81 1.41 2.06
N VAL A 140 15.45 2.56 2.59
CA VAL A 140 15.96 3.08 3.87
C VAL A 140 15.01 2.65 4.97
N VAL A 141 15.49 1.86 5.92
CA VAL A 141 14.71 1.37 7.06
C VAL A 141 15.30 1.92 8.35
N LYS A 142 14.48 2.57 9.19
CA LYS A 142 14.89 3.16 10.47
C LYS A 142 13.90 2.87 11.58
#